data_AF-A0A936BG77-F1
#
_entry.id   AF-A0A936BG77-F1
#
_cell.length_a   1.000
_cell.length_b   1.000
_cell.length_c   1.000
_cell.angle_alpha   90.00
_cell.angle_beta   90.00
_cell.angle_gamma   90.00
#
_symmetry.space_group_name_H-M   'P 1'
#
loop_
_entity.id
_entity.type
_entity.pdbx_description
1 polymer ?
#
loop_
_entity_poly.entity_id
_entity_poly.type
_entity_poly.pdbx_seq_one_letter_code
_entity_poly.pdbx_strand_id
1 'polypeptide(L)' 'MHSIKIHLENEEFQPLVRLAEQLKLDPADIVYAGLNRVMQQVGDAAMQQEILLLKSARQTQLPNWADRAREIHAYESMT' A
#
# COMPACT_ATOMS: atom_id res chain seq x y z
N MET A 1 -19.08 -14.11 -12.02
CA MET A 1 -17.89 -13.24 -11.85
C MET A 1 -17.33 -13.46 -10.46
N HIS A 2 -16.01 -13.58 -10.32
CA HIS A 2 -15.37 -13.62 -9.00
C HIS A 2 -14.98 -12.19 -8.61
N SER A 3 -15.16 -11.82 -7.34
CA SER A 3 -14.78 -10.51 -6.81
C SER A 3 -13.92 -10.68 -5.57
N ILE A 4 -12.79 -9.99 -5.52
CA ILE A 4 -11.95 -9.88 -4.33
C ILE A 4 -12.18 -8.50 -3.71
N LYS A 5 -12.47 -8.45 -2.41
CA LYS A 5 -12.58 -7.20 -1.65
C LYS A 5 -11.38 -7.06 -0.73
N ILE A 6 -10.75 -5.89 -0.74
CA ILE A 6 -9.67 -5.54 0.18
C ILE A 6 -10.21 -4.50 1.14
N HIS A 7 -10.28 -4.85 2.42
CA HIS A 7 -10.60 -3.92 3.50
C HIS A 7 -9.32 -3.20 3.93
N LEU A 8 -9.34 -1.88 3.89
CA LEU A 8 -8.22 -1.03 4.30
C LEU A 8 -8.65 -0.22 5.51
N GLU A 9 -7.76 -0.09 6.49
CA GLU A 9 -7.95 0.88 7.56
C GLU A 9 -7.84 2.30 7.01
N ASN A 10 -8.29 3.31 7.76
CA ASN A 10 -8.27 4.68 7.27
C ASN A 10 -6.82 5.16 6.96
N GLU A 11 -5.87 4.76 7.79
CA GLU A 11 -4.43 5.01 7.63
C GLU A 11 -3.88 4.44 6.32
N GLU A 12 -4.44 3.34 5.84
CA GLU A 12 -4.12 2.76 4.54
C GLU A 12 -4.92 3.45 3.42
N PHE A 13 -6.20 3.76 3.64
CA PHE A 13 -7.03 4.29 2.57
C PHE A 13 -6.67 5.74 2.18
N GLN A 14 -6.35 6.61 3.16
CA GLN A 14 -6.10 8.04 2.91
C GLN A 14 -4.91 8.31 1.96
N PRO A 15 -3.74 7.66 2.09
CA PRO A 15 -2.66 7.78 1.12
C PRO A 15 -3.07 7.41 -0.31
N LEU A 16 -3.90 6.37 -0.48
CA LEU A 16 -4.37 5.95 -1.80
C LEU A 16 -5.28 7.01 -2.42
N VAL A 17 -6.19 7.59 -1.63
CA VAL A 17 -7.07 8.68 -2.08
C VAL A 17 -6.24 9.88 -2.54
N ARG A 18 -5.25 10.32 -1.76
CA ARG A 18 -4.41 11.46 -2.14
C ARG A 18 -3.63 11.21 -3.43
N LEU A 19 -3.07 10.01 -3.58
CA LEU A 19 -2.36 9.65 -4.81
C LEU A 19 -3.33 9.59 -6.01
N ALA A 20 -4.53 9.08 -5.81
CA ALA A 20 -5.55 8.99 -6.85
C ALA A 20 -6.00 10.38 -7.32
N GLU A 21 -6.24 11.30 -6.38
CA GLU A 21 -6.58 12.70 -6.67
C GLU A 21 -5.47 13.41 -7.45
N GLN A 22 -4.21 13.23 -7.04
CA GLN A 22 -3.05 13.81 -7.74
C GLN A 22 -2.94 13.32 -9.18
N LEU A 23 -3.25 12.04 -9.42
CA LEU A 23 -3.16 11.42 -10.74
C LEU A 23 -4.47 11.49 -11.55
N LYS A 24 -5.55 12.02 -10.96
CA LYS A 24 -6.90 12.03 -11.53
C LYS A 24 -7.42 10.64 -11.88
N LEU A 25 -7.23 9.69 -10.96
CA LEU A 25 -7.64 8.29 -11.05
C LEU A 25 -8.58 7.92 -9.91
N ASP A 26 -9.14 6.71 -9.96
CA ASP A 26 -9.80 6.10 -8.81
C ASP A 26 -8.78 5.36 -7.92
N PRO A 27 -8.97 5.28 -6.60
CA PRO A 27 -8.11 4.46 -5.73
C PRO A 27 -8.04 2.99 -6.18
N ALA A 28 -9.09 2.49 -6.82
CA ALA A 28 -9.14 1.15 -7.39
C ALA A 28 -8.10 0.95 -8.52
N ASP A 29 -7.81 1.97 -9.31
CA ASP A 29 -6.81 1.91 -10.39
C ASP A 29 -5.40 1.73 -9.83
N ILE A 30 -5.11 2.38 -8.69
CA ILE A 30 -3.82 2.24 -7.99
C ILE A 30 -3.67 0.81 -7.46
N VAL A 31 -4.72 0.26 -6.84
CA VAL A 31 -4.72 -1.12 -6.35
C VAL A 31 -4.52 -2.09 -7.51
N TYR A 32 -5.20 -1.86 -8.63
CA TYR A 32 -5.05 -2.69 -9.83
C TYR A 32 -3.64 -2.60 -10.42
N ALA A 33 -3.02 -1.41 -10.43
CA ALA A 33 -1.63 -1.23 -10.87
C ALA A 33 -0.65 -2.01 -9.98
N GLY A 34 -0.85 -1.99 -8.65
CA GLY A 34 -0.10 -2.79 -7.70
C GLY A 34 -0.23 -4.29 -7.98
N LEU A 35 -1.45 -4.78 -8.19
CA LEU A 35 -1.70 -6.18 -8.57
C LEU A 35 -1.00 -6.53 -9.88
N ASN A 36 -1.13 -5.70 -10.91
CA ASN A 36 -0.48 -5.92 -12.19
C ASN A 36 1.04 -6.04 -12.04
N ARG A 37 1.66 -5.16 -11.24
CA ARG A 37 3.11 -5.21 -10.96
C ARG A 37 3.52 -6.50 -10.27
N VAL A 38 2.77 -6.94 -9.25
CA VAL A 38 3.03 -8.22 -8.56
C VAL A 38 2.93 -9.39 -9.53
N MET A 39 1.89 -9.43 -10.36
CA MET A 39 1.68 -10.50 -11.33
C MET A 39 2.78 -10.55 -12.41
N GLN A 40 3.31 -9.39 -12.81
CA GLN A 40 4.44 -9.31 -13.76
C GLN A 40 5.76 -9.82 -13.17
N GLN A 41 5.92 -9.75 -11.84
CA GLN A 41 7.19 -10.04 -11.16
C GLN A 41 7.17 -11.36 -10.38
N VAL A 42 6.06 -12.11 -10.37
CA VAL A 42 5.91 -13.33 -9.56
C VAL A 42 6.91 -14.45 -9.89
N GLY A 43 7.56 -14.41 -11.06
CA GLY A 43 8.66 -15.32 -11.40
C GLY A 43 9.95 -15.05 -10.62
N ASP A 44 10.09 -13.88 -10.00
CA ASP A 44 11.21 -13.50 -9.16
C ASP A 44 11.00 -14.03 -7.74
N ALA A 45 11.99 -14.78 -7.23
CA ALA A 45 11.98 -15.29 -5.86
C ALA A 45 11.88 -14.17 -4.81
N ALA A 46 12.42 -12.99 -5.10
CA ALA A 46 12.32 -11.83 -4.21
C ALA A 46 10.86 -11.36 -4.07
N MET A 47 10.11 -11.27 -5.18
CA MET A 47 8.70 -10.89 -5.16
C MET A 47 7.84 -11.95 -4.46
N GLN A 48 8.11 -13.24 -4.68
CA GLN A 48 7.42 -14.31 -3.96
C GLN A 48 7.64 -14.21 -2.44
N GLN A 49 8.88 -13.95 -2.02
CA GLN A 49 9.21 -13.74 -0.62
C GLN A 49 8.53 -12.49 -0.06
N GLU A 50 8.48 -11.40 -0.82
CA GLU A 50 7.80 -10.17 -0.43
C GLU A 50 6.30 -10.39 -0.20
N ILE A 51 5.61 -11.14 -1.07
CA ILE A 51 4.19 -11.49 -0.88
C ILE A 51 3.97 -12.22 0.46
N LEU A 52 4.84 -13.19 0.78
CA LEU A 52 4.76 -13.95 2.04
C LEU A 52 5.02 -13.05 3.25
N LEU A 53 6.01 -12.17 3.16
CA LEU A 53 6.34 -11.22 4.22
C LEU A 53 5.20 -10.22 4.46
N LEU A 54 4.65 -9.62 3.40
CA LEU A 54 3.53 -8.68 3.50
C LEU A 54 2.27 -9.35 4.05
N LYS A 55 1.99 -10.60 3.65
CA LYS A 55 0.88 -11.40 4.20
C LYS A 55 1.01 -11.58 5.72
N SER A 56 2.21 -11.82 6.22
CA SER A 56 2.49 -11.94 7.65
C SER A 56 2.39 -10.58 8.36
N ALA A 57 3.08 -9.57 7.81
CA ALA A 57 3.17 -8.23 8.37
C ALA A 57 1.80 -7.54 8.51
N ARG A 58 0.90 -7.69 7.54
CA ARG A 58 -0.42 -7.03 7.58
C ARG A 58 -1.26 -7.39 8.81
N GLN A 59 -0.95 -8.49 9.50
CA GLN A 59 -1.65 -8.89 10.71
C GLN A 59 -1.17 -8.12 11.96
N THR A 60 0.01 -7.50 11.90
CA THR A 60 0.69 -6.94 13.08
C THR A 60 1.12 -5.49 12.92
N GLN A 61 1.27 -5.02 11.68
CA GLN A 61 1.76 -3.68 11.39
C GLN A 61 1.13 -3.07 10.14
N LEU A 62 1.00 -1.75 10.16
CA LEU A 62 0.64 -0.97 8.97
C LEU A 62 1.76 -1.04 7.93
N PRO A 63 1.42 -1.09 6.64
CA PRO A 63 2.41 -1.05 5.58
C PRO A 63 3.14 0.30 5.56
N ASN A 64 4.35 0.32 5.00
CA ASN A 64 5.22 1.51 5.03
C ASN A 64 4.64 2.73 4.32
N TRP A 65 3.70 2.53 3.40
CA TRP A 65 3.04 3.60 2.66
C TRP A 65 1.78 4.13 3.37
N ALA A 66 1.34 3.48 4.46
CA ALA A 66 0.21 3.95 5.25
C ALA A 66 0.58 5.17 6.08
N ASP A 67 -0.40 6.03 6.35
CA ASP A 67 -0.24 7.16 7.24
C ASP A 67 -0.09 6.67 8.69
N ARG A 68 1.12 6.78 9.22
CA ARG A 68 1.33 6.60 10.66
C ARG A 68 0.96 7.90 11.35
N ALA A 69 -0.09 7.87 12.19
CA ALA A 69 -0.60 9.02 12.93
C ALA A 69 0.41 9.70 13.90
N ARG A 70 1.71 9.37 13.89
CA ARG A 70 2.75 9.91 14.80
C ARG A 70 4.14 10.11 14.19
N GLU A 71 4.27 10.41 12.89
CA GLU A 71 5.56 10.88 12.33
C GLU A 71 5.54 12.36 11.90
N ILE A 72 4.74 13.18 12.58
CA ILE A 72 4.73 14.65 12.39
C ILE A 72 5.92 15.33 13.11
N HIS A 73 6.75 14.62 13.89
CA HIS A 73 7.85 15.24 14.67
C HIS A 73 9.27 14.96 14.15
N ALA A 74 9.46 14.45 12.93
CA ALA A 74 10.81 14.20 12.41
C ALA A 74 11.44 15.39 11.65
N TYR A 75 10.70 16.49 11.41
CA TYR A 75 11.19 17.61 10.58
C TYR A 75 11.40 18.94 11.32
N GLU A 76 11.22 19.02 12.64
CA GLU A 76 11.50 20.25 13.43
C GLU A 76 12.84 20.25 14.18
N SER A 77 13.80 19.39 13.81
CA SER A 77 15.14 19.34 14.43
C SER A 77 16.30 19.68 13.48
N MET A 78 16.01 20.40 12.40
CA MET A 78 17.03 21.08 11.59
C MET A 78 16.69 22.57 11.50
N THR A 79 16.91 23.30 12.60
CA THR A 79 17.11 24.75 12.59
C THR A 79 18.33 25.06 13.43
#